data_AF-A0A7S2MI69-F1
#
_entry.id   AF-A0A7S2MI69-F1
#
_cell.length_a   1.000
_cell.length_b   1.000
_cell.length_c   1.000
_cell.angle_alpha   90.00
_cell.angle_beta   90.00
_cell.angle_gamma   90.00
#
_symmetry.space_group_name_H-M   'P 1'
#
loop_
_entity.id
_entity.type
_entity.pdbx_description
1 polymer ?
#
loop_
_entity_poly.entity_id
_entity_poly.type
_entity_poly.pdbx_seq_one_letter_code
_entity_poly.pdbx_strand_id
1 'polypeptide(L)'
;KMMSSRCAVTFLSATRRSKQALGVIPAETLSTFLVPTDNQCHGQSRHSIHTRTAASPAVRRLISRMKKEASLKSMSSTVAASAAQSKDTKTSGHVHPIKDQRGAEPGSGGPSMEMAKSMPLSCSEMDNTSLLTLAALDVVDARAEVLRRHIMSVDNIPYEEACAKFDEIREFNKSGMLKHTVPYKIGITSAVVGGFVSIPMCFDLNTVMWFNEAYVTADVPEPKDLETWLEVGSWAWNWMEPPLGQMSFFLLCMQFARAQLENLGIRPYTAKIKSMRAARLVKKYPDYDPNILEDYSLCVSYY
;
A
#
# COMPACT_ATOMS: atom_id res chain seq x y z
N LYS A 1 53.13 13.11 -8.38
CA LYS A 1 52.67 14.22 -7.50
C LYS A 1 51.55 13.69 -6.63
N MET A 2 51.81 13.58 -5.33
CA MET A 2 50.98 12.93 -4.33
C MET A 2 49.68 13.68 -4.08
N MET A 3 48.55 13.07 -4.36
CA MET A 3 47.27 13.39 -3.73
C MET A 3 46.34 12.18 -3.85
N SER A 4 45.56 11.93 -2.78
CA SER A 4 44.40 11.03 -2.75
C SER A 4 44.60 9.55 -2.40
N SER A 5 45.12 9.25 -1.20
CA SER A 5 44.89 7.95 -0.52
C SER A 5 44.18 8.07 0.83
N ARG A 6 43.69 9.26 1.21
CA ARG A 6 43.06 9.47 2.52
C ARG A 6 41.53 9.49 2.52
N CYS A 7 40.86 9.45 1.36
CA CYS A 7 39.38 9.38 1.31
C CYS A 7 38.82 7.94 1.32
N ALA A 8 39.57 6.94 0.87
CA ALA A 8 39.06 5.57 0.74
C ALA A 8 38.92 4.82 2.10
N VAL A 9 39.70 5.21 3.12
CA VAL A 9 39.72 4.50 4.42
C VAL A 9 38.57 4.94 5.34
N THR A 10 37.99 6.13 5.13
CA THR A 10 36.89 6.64 5.95
C THR A 10 35.54 6.04 5.54
N PHE A 11 35.40 5.57 4.30
CA PHE A 11 34.14 4.96 3.82
C PHE A 11 33.97 3.50 4.30
N LEU A 12 35.06 2.75 4.44
CA LEU A 12 35.06 1.36 4.91
C LEU A 12 34.92 1.23 6.44
N SER A 13 35.23 2.27 7.21
CA SER A 13 35.05 2.27 8.67
C SER A 13 33.63 2.65 9.10
N ALA A 14 32.88 3.40 8.27
CA ALA A 14 31.47 3.71 8.52
C ALA A 14 30.53 2.50 8.31
N THR A 15 30.87 1.56 7.42
CA THR A 15 30.05 0.36 7.16
C THR A 15 30.18 -0.73 8.23
N ARG A 16 31.26 -0.70 9.03
CA ARG A 16 31.46 -1.68 10.12
C ARG A 16 30.68 -1.35 11.40
N ARG A 17 30.34 -0.08 11.65
CA ARG A 17 29.54 0.31 12.83
C ARG A 17 28.03 0.17 12.66
N SER A 18 27.52 0.03 11.43
CA SER A 18 26.09 -0.21 11.17
C SER A 18 25.66 -1.67 11.42
N LYS A 19 26.60 -2.63 11.38
CA LYS A 19 26.29 -4.07 11.58
C LYS A 19 26.03 -4.49 13.04
N GLN A 20 26.22 -3.61 14.02
CA GLN A 20 25.93 -3.93 15.44
C GLN A 20 24.54 -3.44 15.91
N ALA A 21 23.79 -2.69 15.10
CA ALA A 21 22.48 -2.15 15.49
C ALA A 21 21.26 -2.86 14.88
N LEU A 22 21.47 -3.85 14.01
CA LEU A 22 20.40 -4.64 13.39
C LEU A 22 20.60 -6.11 13.76
N GLY A 23 19.74 -6.60 14.65
CA GLY A 23 19.71 -7.99 15.09
C GLY A 23 19.73 -8.94 13.89
N VAL A 24 20.73 -9.81 13.90
CA VAL A 24 20.90 -10.90 12.93
C VAL A 24 19.70 -11.83 13.04
N ILE A 25 18.83 -11.81 12.03
CA ILE A 25 17.82 -12.85 11.83
C ILE A 25 18.54 -14.05 11.17
N PRO A 26 18.47 -15.26 11.75
CA PRO A 26 19.17 -16.43 11.21
C PRO A 26 18.64 -16.83 9.83
N ALA A 27 19.58 -17.22 8.96
CA ALA A 27 19.38 -17.50 7.53
C ALA A 27 18.52 -18.73 7.20
N GLU A 28 17.98 -19.45 8.19
CA GLU A 28 17.21 -20.68 7.99
C GLU A 28 15.73 -20.46 7.64
N THR A 29 15.25 -19.22 7.57
CA THR A 29 13.80 -18.94 7.35
C THR A 29 13.42 -18.61 5.89
N LEU A 30 14.36 -18.66 4.94
CA LEU A 30 14.14 -18.19 3.56
C LEU A 30 13.84 -19.28 2.50
N SER A 31 13.69 -20.55 2.87
CA SER A 31 13.41 -21.64 1.91
C SER A 31 11.92 -21.93 1.63
N THR A 32 10.97 -21.07 2.05
CA THR A 32 9.51 -21.35 1.83
C THR A 32 8.78 -20.35 0.94
N PHE A 33 9.48 -19.65 0.04
CA PHE A 33 8.83 -18.78 -0.96
C PHE A 33 9.28 -19.11 -2.38
N LEU A 34 8.89 -20.29 -2.85
CA LEU A 34 8.67 -20.54 -4.27
C LEU A 34 7.15 -20.59 -4.48
N VAL A 35 6.60 -19.47 -4.95
CA VAL A 35 5.23 -19.44 -5.50
C VAL A 35 5.32 -19.99 -6.92
N PRO A 36 4.58 -21.06 -7.27
CA PRO A 36 4.51 -21.51 -8.65
C PRO A 36 3.74 -20.48 -9.47
N THR A 37 4.36 -19.98 -10.54
CA THR A 37 3.68 -19.17 -11.56
C THR A 37 2.91 -20.09 -12.49
N ASP A 38 1.60 -20.26 -12.23
CA ASP A 38 0.69 -20.84 -13.21
C ASP A 38 0.39 -19.80 -14.29
N ASN A 39 0.98 -20.02 -15.46
CA ASN A 39 0.72 -19.28 -16.68
C ASN A 39 0.18 -20.28 -17.71
N GLN A 40 -1.14 -20.48 -17.77
CA GLN A 40 -1.80 -21.17 -18.88
C GLN A 40 -3.32 -20.92 -18.92
N CYS A 41 -3.76 -20.15 -19.92
CA CYS A 41 -5.09 -20.15 -20.57
C CYS A 41 -4.83 -19.53 -21.96
N HIS A 42 -4.96 -20.21 -23.09
CA HIS A 42 -6.11 -20.96 -23.60
C HIS A 42 -5.69 -22.18 -24.44
N GLY A 43 -6.49 -23.25 -24.35
CA GLY A 43 -6.47 -24.36 -25.31
C GLY A 43 -7.22 -25.58 -24.78
N GLN A 44 -8.44 -25.79 -25.28
CA GLN A 44 -9.36 -26.90 -25.03
C GLN A 44 -8.72 -28.28 -24.73
N SER A 45 -9.17 -28.96 -23.67
CA SER A 45 -9.82 -30.30 -23.78
C SER A 45 -10.31 -30.77 -22.42
N ARG A 46 -11.57 -31.25 -22.37
CA ARG A 46 -12.21 -31.82 -21.18
C ARG A 46 -11.68 -33.23 -20.91
N HIS A 47 -10.87 -33.40 -19.87
CA HIS A 47 -10.81 -34.66 -19.12
C HIS A 47 -10.80 -34.37 -17.62
N SER A 48 -11.93 -34.69 -16.97
CA SER A 48 -12.11 -34.62 -15.53
C SER A 48 -11.30 -35.73 -14.87
N ILE A 49 -10.21 -35.37 -14.19
CA ILE A 49 -9.50 -36.25 -13.26
C ILE A 49 -9.80 -35.75 -11.85
N HIS A 50 -10.61 -36.51 -11.11
CA HIS A 50 -10.87 -36.28 -9.69
C HIS A 50 -9.66 -36.74 -8.85
N THR A 51 -8.71 -35.84 -8.58
CA THR A 51 -7.74 -36.03 -7.51
C THR A 51 -8.30 -35.47 -6.20
N ARG A 52 -8.80 -36.38 -5.34
CA ARG A 52 -9.17 -36.07 -3.95
C ARG A 52 -7.89 -35.92 -3.12
N THR A 53 -7.33 -34.72 -3.05
CA THR A 53 -6.26 -34.42 -2.09
C THR A 53 -6.88 -34.32 -0.69
N ALA A 54 -6.61 -35.32 0.14
CA ALA A 54 -7.09 -35.36 1.51
C ALA A 54 -6.43 -34.23 2.33
N ALA A 55 -7.19 -33.17 2.61
CA ALA A 55 -6.73 -32.10 3.50
C ALA A 55 -6.37 -32.67 4.87
N SER A 56 -5.17 -32.31 5.35
CA SER A 56 -4.62 -32.70 6.66
C SER A 56 -5.63 -32.47 7.81
N PRO A 57 -5.71 -33.36 8.81
CA PRO A 57 -6.61 -33.22 9.96
C PRO A 57 -6.47 -31.88 10.71
N ALA A 58 -5.30 -31.22 10.62
CA ALA A 58 -5.07 -29.90 11.19
C ALA A 58 -5.86 -28.80 10.44
N VAL A 59 -5.89 -28.86 9.10
CA VAL A 59 -6.61 -27.90 8.26
C VAL A 59 -8.13 -28.05 8.44
N ARG A 60 -8.64 -29.29 8.58
CA ARG A 60 -10.06 -29.53 8.88
C ARG A 60 -10.47 -28.95 10.24
N ARG A 61 -9.60 -29.06 11.26
CA ARG A 61 -9.85 -28.45 12.58
C ARG A 61 -9.87 -26.91 12.50
N LEU A 62 -8.98 -26.30 11.73
CA LEU A 62 -8.96 -24.85 11.54
C LEU A 62 -10.22 -24.34 10.82
N ILE A 63 -10.63 -25.01 9.72
CA ILE A 63 -11.85 -24.65 8.98
C ILE A 63 -13.10 -24.79 9.86
N SER A 64 -13.17 -25.82 10.72
CA SER A 64 -14.28 -25.99 11.66
C SER A 64 -14.34 -24.90 12.73
N ARG A 65 -13.19 -24.40 13.20
CA ARG A 65 -13.13 -23.27 14.15
C ARG A 65 -13.59 -21.97 13.50
N MET A 66 -13.16 -21.69 12.27
CA MET A 66 -13.57 -20.49 11.54
C MET A 66 -15.09 -20.46 11.24
N LYS A 67 -15.68 -21.60 10.88
CA LYS A 67 -17.15 -21.70 10.72
C LYS A 67 -17.89 -21.45 12.04
N LYS A 68 -17.37 -21.94 13.17
CA LYS A 68 -17.99 -21.74 14.48
C LYS A 68 -17.94 -20.27 14.93
N GLU A 69 -16.83 -19.57 14.67
CA GLU A 69 -16.70 -18.14 14.98
C GLU A 69 -17.58 -17.25 14.08
N ALA A 70 -17.72 -17.59 12.80
CA ALA A 70 -18.65 -16.90 11.91
C ALA A 70 -20.11 -17.05 12.35
N SER A 71 -20.50 -18.25 12.81
CA SER A 71 -21.84 -18.51 13.35
C SER A 71 -22.11 -17.75 14.65
N LEU A 72 -21.11 -17.64 15.54
CA LEU A 72 -21.24 -16.89 16.80
C LEU A 72 -21.40 -15.39 16.57
N LYS A 73 -20.68 -14.82 15.59
CA LYS A 73 -20.84 -13.41 15.21
C LYS A 73 -22.20 -13.11 14.58
N SER A 74 -22.76 -14.05 13.81
CA SER A 74 -24.09 -13.93 13.22
C SER A 74 -25.23 -13.98 14.24
N MET A 75 -25.06 -14.67 15.39
CA MET A 75 -26.09 -14.74 16.42
C MET A 75 -26.02 -13.55 17.40
N SER A 76 -24.84 -12.93 17.57
CA SER A 76 -24.70 -11.76 18.43
C SER A 76 -25.30 -10.48 17.83
N SER A 77 -25.42 -10.38 16.50
CA SER A 77 -26.03 -9.21 15.85
C SER A 77 -27.56 -9.21 15.87
N THR A 78 -28.20 -10.37 16.09
CA THR A 78 -29.67 -10.47 16.10
C THR A 78 -30.29 -10.15 17.47
N VAL A 79 -29.51 -10.24 18.57
CA VAL A 79 -30.04 -9.98 19.93
C VAL A 79 -29.91 -8.51 20.36
N ALA A 80 -29.01 -7.73 19.74
CA ALA A 80 -28.84 -6.31 20.04
C ALA A 80 -29.93 -5.40 19.42
N ALA A 81 -30.75 -5.92 18.49
CA ALA A 81 -31.77 -5.13 17.79
C ALA A 81 -33.16 -5.12 18.47
N SER A 82 -33.34 -5.74 19.64
CA SER A 82 -34.67 -5.92 20.24
C SER A 82 -34.86 -5.32 21.66
N ALA A 83 -33.90 -4.56 22.20
CA ALA A 83 -33.94 -4.15 23.62
C ALA A 83 -33.83 -2.64 23.90
N ALA A 84 -34.15 -1.76 22.93
CA ALA A 84 -34.18 -0.32 23.18
C ALA A 84 -35.46 0.31 22.61
N GLN A 85 -36.60 -0.09 23.16
CA GLN A 85 -37.81 0.73 23.16
C GLN A 85 -37.92 1.45 24.50
N SER A 86 -38.30 2.73 24.41
CA SER A 86 -38.91 3.54 25.45
C SER A 86 -37.97 4.22 26.46
N LYS A 87 -37.66 5.50 26.19
CA LYS A 87 -37.95 6.59 27.14
C LYS A 87 -38.01 7.93 26.41
N ASP A 88 -39.08 8.65 26.75
CA ASP A 88 -39.54 9.91 26.18
C ASP A 88 -38.48 11.02 26.14
N THR A 89 -38.25 11.56 24.95
CA THR A 89 -37.76 12.93 24.78
C THR A 89 -38.69 13.69 23.85
N LYS A 90 -39.48 14.55 24.49
CA LYS A 90 -40.44 15.48 23.89
C LYS A 90 -39.68 16.61 23.20
N THR A 91 -39.13 16.34 22.01
CA THR A 91 -38.55 17.37 21.15
C THR A 91 -39.64 17.89 20.22
N SER A 92 -40.04 19.14 20.44
CA SER A 92 -40.99 19.89 19.63
C SER A 92 -40.43 20.13 18.22
N GLY A 93 -40.49 19.11 17.37
CA GLY A 93 -40.22 19.20 15.94
C GLY A 93 -41.46 19.67 15.20
N HIS A 94 -41.35 20.82 14.55
CA HIS A 94 -42.32 21.28 13.56
C HIS A 94 -42.28 20.33 12.36
N VAL A 95 -43.07 19.25 12.43
CA VAL A 95 -43.29 18.33 11.31
C VAL A 95 -44.11 19.09 10.29
N HIS A 96 -43.47 19.56 9.21
CA HIS A 96 -44.21 20.00 8.04
C HIS A 96 -45.05 18.81 7.56
N PRO A 97 -46.38 18.95 7.46
CA PRO A 97 -47.23 17.87 6.97
C PRO A 97 -46.81 17.57 5.53
N ILE A 98 -46.24 16.39 5.33
CA ILE A 98 -46.01 15.82 4.00
C ILE A 98 -47.40 15.67 3.39
N LYS A 99 -47.83 16.66 2.61
CA LYS A 99 -49.03 16.57 1.80
C LYS A 99 -48.79 15.44 0.80
N ASP A 100 -49.53 14.36 1.00
CA ASP A 100 -49.55 13.15 0.19
C ASP A 100 -49.98 13.55 -1.25
N GLN A 101 -49.03 13.92 -2.11
CA GLN A 101 -49.26 14.25 -3.52
C GLN A 101 -49.44 12.97 -4.36
N ARG A 102 -50.37 12.10 -3.95
CA ARG A 102 -50.84 10.98 -4.78
C ARG A 102 -51.79 11.49 -5.85
N GLY A 103 -51.25 12.05 -6.92
CA GLY A 103 -52.08 12.54 -8.02
C GLY A 103 -51.36 13.01 -9.27
N ALA A 104 -50.09 12.61 -9.50
CA ALA A 104 -49.35 13.01 -10.69
C ALA A 104 -49.08 11.81 -11.61
N GLU A 105 -49.68 11.89 -12.79
CA GLU A 105 -49.70 10.93 -13.90
C GLU A 105 -48.29 10.45 -14.38
N PRO A 106 -48.16 9.17 -14.77
CA PRO A 106 -46.92 8.58 -15.26
C PRO A 106 -46.72 8.84 -16.78
N GLY A 107 -46.40 10.09 -17.16
CA GLY A 107 -46.35 10.46 -18.58
C GLY A 107 -44.99 10.83 -19.17
N SER A 108 -44.07 11.37 -18.38
CA SER A 108 -42.81 11.94 -18.89
C SER A 108 -41.82 12.08 -17.73
N GLY A 109 -41.51 10.94 -17.12
CA GLY A 109 -40.93 10.81 -15.76
C GLY A 109 -39.45 11.16 -15.64
N GLY A 110 -39.08 12.39 -16.01
CA GLY A 110 -37.84 13.00 -15.55
C GLY A 110 -38.02 13.62 -14.15
N PRO A 111 -36.95 13.76 -13.35
CA PRO A 111 -37.01 14.52 -12.10
C PRO A 111 -37.45 15.96 -12.38
N SER A 112 -38.31 16.52 -11.52
CA SER A 112 -38.75 17.91 -11.67
C SER A 112 -37.57 18.88 -11.45
N MET A 113 -37.60 20.04 -12.12
CA MET A 113 -36.57 21.07 -11.96
C MET A 113 -36.43 21.55 -10.51
N GLU A 114 -37.51 21.52 -9.74
CA GLU A 114 -37.51 21.87 -8.32
C GLU A 114 -36.80 20.81 -7.47
N MET A 115 -36.99 19.54 -7.77
CA MET A 115 -36.27 18.44 -7.13
C MET A 115 -34.77 18.50 -7.45
N ALA A 116 -34.41 18.77 -8.70
CA ALA A 116 -33.01 18.90 -9.10
C ALA A 116 -32.31 20.08 -8.38
N LYS A 117 -33.02 21.20 -8.16
CA LYS A 117 -32.50 22.37 -7.42
C LYS A 117 -32.36 22.15 -5.91
N SER A 118 -33.11 21.22 -5.34
CA SER A 118 -33.05 20.88 -3.91
C SER A 118 -32.07 19.74 -3.60
N MET A 119 -31.40 19.20 -4.64
CA MET A 119 -30.40 18.16 -4.45
C MET A 119 -29.15 18.76 -3.77
N PRO A 120 -28.67 18.15 -2.66
CA PRO A 120 -27.48 18.64 -1.98
C PRO A 120 -26.27 18.55 -2.92
N LEU A 121 -25.50 19.64 -2.99
CA LEU A 121 -24.32 19.72 -3.86
C LEU A 121 -23.06 19.22 -3.15
N SER A 122 -23.08 19.21 -1.83
CA SER A 122 -21.94 18.87 -0.98
C SER A 122 -22.34 17.91 0.15
N CYS A 123 -21.40 17.08 0.63
CA CYS A 123 -21.64 16.19 1.77
C CYS A 123 -22.02 16.97 3.05
N SER A 124 -21.56 18.22 3.19
CA SER A 124 -21.88 19.10 4.32
C SER A 124 -23.35 19.50 4.36
N GLU A 125 -24.04 19.57 3.22
CA GLU A 125 -25.48 19.91 3.13
C GLU A 125 -26.39 18.69 3.34
N MET A 126 -25.84 17.48 3.31
CA MET A 126 -26.63 16.25 3.38
C MET A 126 -27.21 15.99 4.77
N ASP A 127 -28.37 15.33 4.80
CA ASP A 127 -28.96 14.82 6.03
C ASP A 127 -28.10 13.69 6.62
N ASN A 128 -28.19 13.51 7.95
CA ASN A 128 -27.37 12.52 8.66
C ASN A 128 -27.59 11.09 8.15
N THR A 129 -28.80 10.73 7.72
CA THR A 129 -29.11 9.36 7.28
C THR A 129 -28.45 9.06 5.94
N SER A 130 -28.58 9.96 4.97
CA SER A 130 -27.90 9.84 3.68
C SER A 130 -26.39 9.89 3.83
N LEU A 131 -25.87 10.76 4.71
CA LEU A 131 -24.43 10.86 4.96
C LEU A 131 -23.86 9.56 5.55
N LEU A 132 -24.52 8.97 6.55
CA LEU A 132 -24.12 7.68 7.12
C LEU A 132 -24.21 6.55 6.10
N THR A 133 -25.20 6.60 5.20
CA THR A 133 -25.32 5.63 4.10
C THR A 133 -24.14 5.75 3.13
N LEU A 134 -23.76 6.96 2.72
CA LEU A 134 -22.58 7.19 1.88
C LEU A 134 -21.28 6.81 2.59
N ALA A 135 -21.18 7.09 3.89
CA ALA A 135 -20.03 6.68 4.70
C ALA A 135 -19.92 5.15 4.76
N ALA A 136 -21.04 4.42 4.90
CA ALA A 136 -21.06 2.96 4.85
C ALA A 136 -20.68 2.38 3.47
N LEU A 137 -20.83 3.17 2.39
CA LEU A 137 -20.33 2.85 1.04
C LEU A 137 -18.87 3.26 0.83
N ASP A 138 -18.16 3.64 1.90
CA ASP A 138 -16.75 4.06 1.91
C ASP A 138 -16.47 5.27 1.00
N VAL A 139 -17.43 6.19 0.88
CA VAL A 139 -17.18 7.50 0.26
C VAL A 139 -16.34 8.35 1.22
N VAL A 140 -15.12 8.70 0.80
CA VAL A 140 -14.11 9.41 1.62
C VAL A 140 -14.65 10.73 2.16
N ASP A 141 -15.33 11.51 1.31
CA ASP A 141 -15.86 12.82 1.70
C ASP A 141 -16.98 12.70 2.73
N ALA A 142 -17.82 11.66 2.63
CA ALA A 142 -18.87 11.39 3.60
C ALA A 142 -18.28 10.96 4.95
N ARG A 143 -17.27 10.08 4.96
CA ARG A 143 -16.55 9.68 6.20
C ARG A 143 -15.86 10.88 6.85
N ALA A 144 -15.25 11.75 6.04
CA ALA A 144 -14.63 12.99 6.52
C ALA A 144 -15.65 13.91 7.20
N GLU A 145 -16.81 14.08 6.58
CA GLU A 145 -17.89 14.92 7.12
C GLU A 145 -18.52 14.31 8.39
N VAL A 146 -18.73 12.98 8.44
CA VAL A 146 -19.16 12.29 9.66
C VAL A 146 -18.18 12.56 10.81
N LEU A 147 -16.87 12.50 10.54
CA LEU A 147 -15.85 12.81 11.55
C LEU A 147 -15.90 14.28 11.99
N ARG A 148 -16.11 15.25 11.09
CA ARG A 148 -16.28 16.67 11.46
C ARG A 148 -17.50 16.90 12.34
N ARG A 149 -18.65 16.33 11.98
CA ARG A 149 -19.88 16.43 12.79
C ARG A 149 -19.70 15.77 14.16
N HIS A 150 -18.94 14.67 14.22
CA HIS A 150 -18.55 14.04 15.49
C HIS A 150 -17.67 14.96 16.35
N ILE A 151 -16.65 15.59 15.76
CA ILE A 151 -15.79 16.57 16.44
C ILE A 151 -16.64 17.72 16.99
N MET A 152 -17.56 18.29 16.20
CA MET A 152 -18.48 19.33 16.67
C MET A 152 -19.32 18.87 17.87
N SER A 153 -19.82 17.64 17.84
CA SER A 153 -20.67 17.10 18.92
C SER A 153 -19.88 16.82 20.20
N VAL A 154 -18.63 16.39 20.11
CA VAL A 154 -17.78 16.06 21.27
C VAL A 154 -17.19 17.33 21.89
N ASP A 155 -16.64 18.21 21.05
CA ASP A 155 -15.93 19.40 21.50
C ASP A 155 -16.86 20.62 21.69
N ASN A 156 -18.10 20.54 21.22
CA ASN A 156 -19.10 21.61 21.25
C ASN A 156 -18.59 22.93 20.61
N ILE A 157 -17.93 22.79 19.46
CA ILE A 157 -17.31 23.89 18.69
C ILE A 157 -18.07 24.16 17.38
N PRO A 158 -17.99 25.38 16.82
CA PRO A 158 -18.58 25.67 15.51
C PRO A 158 -17.88 24.88 14.39
N TYR A 159 -18.58 24.74 13.26
CA TYR A 159 -18.14 23.92 12.12
C TYR A 159 -16.76 24.31 11.58
N GLU A 160 -16.45 25.62 11.51
CA GLU A 160 -15.15 26.11 11.02
C GLU A 160 -13.99 25.66 11.90
N GLU A 161 -14.17 25.68 13.23
CA GLU A 161 -13.17 25.18 14.17
C GLU A 161 -13.03 23.66 14.10
N ALA A 162 -14.14 22.95 13.90
CA ALA A 162 -14.11 21.51 13.66
C ALA A 162 -13.38 21.14 12.35
N CYS A 163 -13.49 21.96 11.30
CA CYS A 163 -12.71 21.79 10.08
C CYS A 163 -11.21 21.92 10.33
N ALA A 164 -10.79 22.94 11.11
CA ALA A 164 -9.39 23.11 11.48
C ALA A 164 -8.86 21.90 12.29
N LYS A 165 -9.64 21.41 13.25
CA LYS A 165 -9.30 20.19 14.02
C LYS A 165 -9.25 18.94 13.15
N PHE A 166 -10.17 18.81 12.21
CA PHE A 166 -10.16 17.72 11.24
C PHE A 166 -8.90 17.77 10.37
N ASP A 167 -8.44 18.94 9.94
CA ASP A 167 -7.21 19.07 9.15
C ASP A 167 -5.96 18.69 9.98
N GLU A 168 -5.92 19.00 11.28
CA GLU A 168 -4.87 18.50 12.19
C GLU A 168 -4.86 16.95 12.24
N ILE A 169 -6.03 16.34 12.42
CA ILE A 169 -6.23 14.87 12.41
C ILE A 169 -5.79 14.27 11.07
N ARG A 170 -6.19 14.90 9.96
CA ARG A 170 -5.86 14.47 8.60
C ARG A 170 -4.36 14.52 8.33
N GLU A 171 -3.68 15.59 8.77
CA GLU A 171 -2.25 15.73 8.61
C GLU A 171 -1.48 14.72 9.47
N PHE A 172 -1.95 14.48 10.70
CA PHE A 172 -1.41 13.42 11.54
C PHE A 172 -1.62 12.03 10.92
N ASN A 173 -2.76 11.77 10.28
CA ASN A 173 -3.05 10.52 9.59
C ASN A 173 -2.12 10.29 8.38
N LYS A 174 -1.74 11.36 7.67
CA LYS A 174 -0.71 11.31 6.61
C LYS A 174 0.70 11.08 7.18
N SER A 175 0.96 11.59 8.38
CA SER A 175 2.27 11.51 9.01
C SER A 175 2.72 10.05 9.23
N GLY A 176 3.89 9.71 8.70
CA GLY A 176 4.47 8.37 8.76
C GLY A 176 4.22 7.48 7.55
N MET A 177 3.42 7.91 6.56
CA MET A 177 3.35 7.18 5.28
C MET A 177 4.71 7.12 4.56
N LEU A 178 5.48 8.20 4.63
CA LEU A 178 6.82 8.26 4.03
C LEU A 178 7.75 7.17 4.58
N LYS A 179 7.69 6.87 5.89
CA LYS A 179 8.54 5.84 6.49
C LYS A 179 8.29 4.45 5.87
N HIS A 180 7.07 4.16 5.45
CA HIS A 180 6.73 2.89 4.82
C HIS A 180 7.03 2.85 3.32
N THR A 181 7.03 3.99 2.62
CA THR A 181 7.31 4.04 1.17
C THR A 181 8.79 4.20 0.84
N VAL A 182 9.60 4.74 1.76
CA VAL A 182 11.05 4.91 1.61
C VAL A 182 11.78 3.63 1.17
N PRO A 183 11.61 2.45 1.79
CA PRO A 183 12.34 1.25 1.36
C PRO A 183 12.02 0.84 -0.08
N TYR A 184 10.77 1.00 -0.53
CA TYR A 184 10.38 0.75 -1.91
C TYR A 184 11.03 1.75 -2.87
N LYS A 185 11.05 3.04 -2.51
CA LYS A 185 11.73 4.08 -3.30
C LYS A 185 13.22 3.79 -3.41
N ILE A 186 13.87 3.43 -2.30
CA ILE A 186 15.29 3.04 -2.28
C ILE A 186 15.51 1.81 -3.17
N GLY A 187 14.65 0.79 -3.08
CA GLY A 187 14.72 -0.40 -3.91
C GLY A 187 14.60 -0.10 -5.41
N ILE A 188 13.59 0.68 -5.80
CA ILE A 188 13.37 1.09 -7.19
C ILE A 188 14.54 1.94 -7.70
N THR A 189 14.94 2.97 -6.94
CA THR A 189 16.05 3.85 -7.33
C THR A 189 17.37 3.09 -7.42
N SER A 190 17.68 2.22 -6.46
CA SER A 190 18.91 1.42 -6.49
C SER A 190 18.93 0.43 -7.66
N ALA A 191 17.80 -0.18 -8.00
CA ALA A 191 17.71 -1.08 -9.15
C ALA A 191 17.85 -0.34 -10.48
N VAL A 192 17.16 0.79 -10.65
CA VAL A 192 17.28 1.61 -11.87
C VAL A 192 18.70 2.14 -12.02
N VAL A 193 19.25 2.76 -10.98
CA VAL A 193 20.62 3.29 -11.00
C VAL A 193 21.62 2.15 -11.23
N GLY A 194 21.48 1.01 -10.54
CA GLY A 194 22.35 -0.16 -10.74
C GLY A 194 22.31 -0.68 -12.18
N GLY A 195 21.13 -0.79 -12.77
CA GLY A 195 20.96 -1.17 -14.18
C GLY A 195 21.68 -0.20 -15.12
N PHE A 196 21.43 1.10 -15.01
CA PHE A 196 22.05 2.09 -15.91
C PHE A 196 23.55 2.28 -15.67
N VAL A 197 24.01 2.24 -14.42
CA VAL A 197 25.44 2.40 -14.06
C VAL A 197 26.25 1.17 -14.42
N SER A 198 25.65 -0.02 -14.45
CA SER A 198 26.37 -1.24 -14.84
C SER A 198 26.85 -1.21 -16.28
N ILE A 199 26.16 -0.52 -17.19
CA ILE A 199 26.56 -0.42 -18.61
C ILE A 199 27.91 0.30 -18.77
N PRO A 200 28.09 1.58 -18.39
CA PRO A 200 29.37 2.27 -18.55
C PRO A 200 30.49 1.66 -17.71
N MET A 201 30.17 0.96 -16.61
CA MET A 201 31.16 0.31 -15.76
C MET A 201 31.96 -0.77 -16.50
N CYS A 202 31.36 -1.43 -17.50
CA CYS A 202 32.05 -2.42 -18.34
C CYS A 202 32.92 -1.79 -19.45
N PHE A 203 32.77 -0.50 -19.75
CA PHE A 203 33.51 0.21 -20.79
C PHE A 203 34.59 1.16 -20.23
N ASP A 204 34.66 1.34 -18.90
CA ASP A 204 35.68 2.15 -18.25
C ASP A 204 36.93 1.32 -17.92
N LEU A 205 38.06 1.65 -18.55
CA LEU A 205 39.32 0.93 -18.39
C LEU A 205 39.76 0.82 -16.92
N ASN A 206 39.63 1.90 -16.14
CA ASN A 206 40.08 1.91 -14.75
C ASN A 206 39.27 0.93 -13.90
N THR A 207 37.95 0.90 -14.08
CA THR A 207 37.07 0.00 -13.33
C THR A 207 37.29 -1.46 -13.73
N VAL A 208 37.45 -1.73 -15.02
CA VAL A 208 37.73 -3.08 -15.55
C VAL A 208 39.09 -3.59 -15.07
N MET A 209 40.15 -2.76 -15.13
CA MET A 209 41.48 -3.11 -14.61
C MET A 209 41.44 -3.37 -13.10
N TRP A 210 40.78 -2.51 -12.33
CA TRP A 210 40.62 -2.71 -10.88
C TRP A 210 39.94 -4.04 -10.55
N PHE A 211 38.86 -4.37 -11.28
CA PHE A 211 38.14 -5.62 -11.07
C PHE A 211 38.96 -6.84 -11.50
N ASN A 212 39.70 -6.73 -12.61
CA ASN A 212 40.58 -7.76 -13.09
C ASN A 212 41.69 -8.05 -12.07
N GLU A 213 42.38 -7.02 -11.57
CA GLU A 213 43.42 -7.15 -10.54
C GLU A 213 42.88 -7.75 -9.24
N ALA A 214 41.66 -7.38 -8.84
CA ALA A 214 41.08 -7.81 -7.57
C ALA A 214 40.49 -9.23 -7.59
N TYR A 215 39.93 -9.68 -8.73
CA TYR A 215 39.11 -10.90 -8.76
C TYR A 215 39.44 -11.88 -9.90
N VAL A 216 39.71 -11.40 -11.11
CA VAL A 216 39.74 -12.26 -12.31
C VAL A 216 41.15 -12.71 -12.66
N THR A 217 42.14 -11.85 -12.45
CA THR A 217 43.56 -12.11 -12.73
C THR A 217 43.83 -12.56 -14.18
N ALA A 218 43.03 -12.08 -15.14
CA ALA A 218 43.26 -12.34 -16.57
C ALA A 218 44.42 -11.51 -17.11
N ASP A 219 45.08 -12.03 -18.15
CA ASP A 219 46.18 -11.33 -18.81
C ASP A 219 45.69 -10.02 -19.44
N VAL A 220 46.42 -8.93 -19.15
CA VAL A 220 46.13 -7.60 -19.68
C VAL A 220 46.76 -7.49 -21.07
N PRO A 221 45.99 -7.18 -22.12
CA PRO A 221 46.51 -7.04 -23.48
C PRO A 221 47.47 -5.84 -23.59
N GLU A 222 48.19 -5.75 -24.71
CA GLU A 222 49.08 -4.62 -24.94
C GLU A 222 48.31 -3.29 -24.94
N PRO A 223 48.91 -2.18 -24.46
CA PRO A 223 48.22 -0.89 -24.36
C PRO A 223 47.63 -0.36 -25.68
N LYS A 224 48.13 -0.84 -26.83
CA LYS A 224 47.64 -0.47 -28.16
C LYS A 224 46.24 -1.02 -28.46
N ASP A 225 45.85 -2.12 -27.82
CA ASP A 225 44.56 -2.78 -28.01
C ASP A 225 43.52 -2.31 -26.96
N LEU A 226 43.81 -1.26 -26.19
CA LEU A 226 42.95 -0.71 -25.13
C LEU A 226 42.66 0.79 -25.36
N GLU A 227 42.86 1.31 -26.57
CA GLU A 227 42.73 2.73 -26.88
C GLU A 227 41.26 3.18 -26.95
N THR A 228 40.37 2.30 -27.37
CA THR A 228 38.94 2.59 -27.47
C THR A 228 38.15 1.89 -26.36
N TRP A 229 37.15 2.59 -25.83
CA TRP A 229 36.17 2.02 -24.89
C TRP A 229 35.52 0.71 -25.40
N LEU A 230 35.33 0.53 -26.71
CA LEU A 230 34.77 -0.71 -27.28
C LEU A 230 35.76 -1.88 -27.21
N GLU A 231 37.05 -1.64 -27.36
CA GLU A 231 38.10 -2.66 -27.17
C GLU A 231 38.25 -3.03 -25.70
N VAL A 232 38.16 -2.05 -24.80
CA VAL A 232 38.10 -2.31 -23.35
C VAL A 232 36.89 -3.18 -23.01
N GLY A 233 35.72 -2.88 -23.58
CA GLY A 233 34.51 -3.66 -23.40
C GLY A 233 34.60 -5.07 -23.98
N SER A 234 35.19 -5.23 -25.17
CA SER A 234 35.38 -6.55 -25.79
C SER A 234 36.35 -7.42 -24.99
N TRP A 235 37.41 -6.82 -24.44
CA TRP A 235 38.31 -7.50 -23.50
C TRP A 235 37.60 -7.90 -22.20
N ALA A 236 36.84 -6.97 -21.58
CA ALA A 236 36.08 -7.25 -20.36
C ALA A 236 35.07 -8.40 -20.56
N TRP A 237 34.38 -8.44 -21.71
CA TRP A 237 33.44 -9.51 -22.07
C TRP A 237 34.09 -10.85 -22.44
N ASN A 238 35.42 -10.91 -22.59
CA ASN A 238 36.09 -12.17 -22.85
C ASN A 238 36.16 -13.05 -21.59
N TRP A 239 36.17 -12.43 -20.40
CA TRP A 239 36.27 -13.12 -19.11
C TRP A 239 35.07 -12.87 -18.18
N MET A 240 34.33 -11.77 -18.34
CA MET A 240 32.94 -11.73 -17.86
C MET A 240 32.11 -12.57 -18.82
N GLU A 241 31.29 -13.48 -18.31
CA GLU A 241 30.37 -14.25 -19.16
C GLU A 241 29.64 -13.34 -20.18
N PRO A 242 29.28 -13.88 -21.37
CA PRO A 242 28.97 -13.12 -22.59
C PRO A 242 28.06 -11.90 -22.38
N PRO A 243 27.98 -10.92 -23.31
CA PRO A 243 27.10 -9.75 -23.24
C PRO A 243 25.65 -10.02 -22.77
N LEU A 244 25.19 -11.25 -22.95
CA LEU A 244 23.97 -11.82 -22.40
C LEU A 244 23.85 -11.69 -20.87
N GLY A 245 24.91 -11.85 -20.09
CA GLY A 245 24.93 -11.68 -18.62
C GLY A 245 24.66 -10.23 -18.20
N GLN A 246 25.32 -9.27 -18.85
CA GLN A 246 25.11 -7.84 -18.60
C GLN A 246 23.68 -7.40 -18.95
N MET A 247 23.17 -7.87 -20.10
CA MET A 247 21.78 -7.62 -20.50
C MET A 247 20.79 -8.30 -19.53
N SER A 248 21.10 -9.50 -19.04
CA SER A 248 20.26 -10.22 -18.07
C SER A 248 20.21 -9.49 -16.73
N PHE A 249 21.34 -8.96 -16.24
CA PHE A 249 21.37 -8.15 -15.03
C PHE A 249 20.52 -6.88 -15.16
N PHE A 250 20.66 -6.15 -16.28
CA PHE A 250 19.84 -4.97 -16.54
C PHE A 250 18.34 -5.29 -16.55
N LEU A 251 17.96 -6.36 -17.25
CA LEU A 251 16.57 -6.82 -17.30
C LEU A 251 16.07 -7.26 -15.92
N LEU A 252 16.90 -7.93 -15.12
CA LEU A 252 16.58 -8.32 -13.75
C LEU A 252 16.35 -7.09 -12.87
N CYS A 253 17.19 -6.06 -12.96
CA CYS A 253 17.00 -4.79 -12.27
C CYS A 253 15.66 -4.12 -12.66
N MET A 254 15.32 -4.13 -13.94
CA MET A 254 14.03 -3.59 -14.43
C MET A 254 12.83 -4.42 -13.96
N GLN A 255 12.93 -5.76 -13.99
CA GLN A 255 11.91 -6.66 -13.46
C GLN A 255 11.72 -6.46 -11.95
N PHE A 256 12.81 -6.31 -11.21
CA PHE A 256 12.77 -6.00 -9.78
C PHE A 256 12.10 -4.65 -9.52
N ALA A 257 12.49 -3.59 -10.25
CA ALA A 257 11.87 -2.28 -10.12
C ALA A 257 10.36 -2.34 -10.42
N ARG A 258 9.95 -3.07 -11.46
CA ARG A 258 8.55 -3.33 -11.77
C ARG A 258 7.84 -4.08 -10.64
N ALA A 259 8.44 -5.13 -10.09
CA ALA A 259 7.86 -5.87 -8.98
C ALA A 259 7.69 -4.99 -7.72
N GLN A 260 8.64 -4.08 -7.45
CA GLN A 260 8.51 -3.10 -6.37
C GLN A 260 7.39 -2.08 -6.64
N LEU A 261 7.20 -1.65 -7.90
CA LEU A 261 6.08 -0.79 -8.31
C LEU A 261 4.73 -1.50 -8.20
N GLU A 262 4.64 -2.76 -8.62
CA GLU A 262 3.44 -3.58 -8.47
C GLU A 262 3.12 -3.83 -7.00
N ASN A 263 4.12 -4.03 -6.14
CA ASN A 263 3.93 -4.10 -4.68
C ASN A 263 3.48 -2.77 -4.05
N LEU A 264 3.78 -1.62 -4.68
CA LEU A 264 3.23 -0.33 -4.27
C LEU A 264 1.76 -0.16 -4.71
N GLY A 265 1.36 -0.79 -5.82
CA GLY A 265 0.02 -0.66 -6.41
C GLY A 265 -0.98 -1.76 -6.05
N ILE A 266 -0.53 -2.98 -5.72
CA ILE A 266 -1.40 -4.16 -5.59
C ILE A 266 -1.04 -4.99 -4.34
N ARG A 267 -1.84 -4.79 -3.26
CA ARG A 267 -2.07 -5.70 -2.09
C ARG A 267 -0.82 -6.02 -1.23
N PRO A 268 -0.88 -6.92 -0.22
CA PRO A 268 -1.75 -7.06 0.96
C PRO A 268 -1.29 -6.24 2.19
N TYR A 269 -0.11 -5.60 2.12
CA TYR A 269 0.42 -4.80 3.24
C TYR A 269 -0.39 -3.53 3.52
N THR A 270 -1.17 -3.07 2.55
CA THR A 270 -2.04 -1.90 2.69
C THR A 270 -3.03 -2.07 3.82
N ALA A 271 -3.61 -3.26 4.02
CA ALA A 271 -4.58 -3.48 5.10
C ALA A 271 -3.92 -3.38 6.49
N LYS A 272 -2.74 -3.98 6.67
CA LYS A 272 -2.00 -3.90 7.93
C LYS A 272 -1.47 -2.49 8.19
N ILE A 273 -0.98 -1.79 7.17
CA ILE A 273 -0.52 -0.40 7.31
C ILE A 273 -1.70 0.52 7.61
N LYS A 274 -2.85 0.31 6.96
CA LYS A 274 -4.10 1.04 7.24
C LYS A 274 -4.56 0.80 8.68
N SER A 275 -4.59 -0.45 9.16
CA SER A 275 -4.95 -0.73 10.56
C SER A 275 -3.94 -0.19 11.57
N MET A 276 -2.64 -0.26 11.28
CA MET A 276 -1.61 0.36 12.13
C MET A 276 -1.74 1.89 12.16
N ARG A 277 -2.15 2.51 11.05
CA ARG A 277 -2.40 3.96 10.97
C ARG A 277 -3.64 4.33 11.78
N ALA A 278 -4.72 3.59 11.60
CA ALA A 278 -5.96 3.73 12.36
C ALA A 278 -5.70 3.61 13.86
N ALA A 279 -5.00 2.57 14.31
CA ALA A 279 -4.63 2.39 15.72
C ALA A 279 -3.73 3.52 16.26
N ARG A 280 -2.81 4.06 15.46
CA ARG A 280 -2.01 5.24 15.85
C ARG A 280 -2.88 6.48 16.00
N LEU A 281 -3.90 6.64 15.16
CA LEU A 281 -4.81 7.78 15.20
C LEU A 281 -5.70 7.72 16.44
N VAL A 282 -6.32 6.56 16.71
CA VAL A 282 -7.12 6.31 17.93
C VAL A 282 -6.29 6.55 19.19
N LYS A 283 -5.04 6.07 19.22
CA LYS A 283 -4.14 6.30 20.36
C LYS A 283 -3.83 7.78 20.58
N LYS A 284 -3.81 8.59 19.53
CA LYS A 284 -3.48 10.02 19.61
C LYS A 284 -4.67 10.87 20.02
N TYR A 285 -5.88 10.49 19.63
CA TYR A 285 -7.11 11.21 19.92
C TYR A 285 -8.13 10.29 20.61
N PRO A 286 -7.93 9.99 21.91
CA PRO A 286 -8.81 9.08 22.65
C PRO A 286 -10.18 9.66 22.98
N ASP A 287 -10.36 10.98 22.86
CA ASP A 287 -11.61 11.68 23.19
C ASP A 287 -12.71 11.46 22.13
N TYR A 288 -12.35 11.07 20.91
CA TYR A 288 -13.30 10.78 19.83
C TYR A 288 -13.62 9.28 19.75
N ASP A 289 -14.74 8.94 19.08
CA ASP A 289 -15.15 7.55 18.95
C ASP A 289 -14.12 6.78 18.10
N PRO A 290 -13.58 5.66 18.62
CA PRO A 290 -12.53 4.92 17.93
C PRO A 290 -13.01 4.35 16.60
N ASN A 291 -14.28 3.94 16.48
CA ASN A 291 -14.78 3.34 15.23
C ASN A 291 -14.84 4.39 14.11
N ILE A 292 -15.26 5.62 14.42
CA ILE A 292 -15.31 6.71 13.43
C ILE A 292 -13.90 7.08 12.96
N LEU A 293 -12.94 7.16 13.88
CA LEU A 293 -11.54 7.43 13.55
C LEU A 293 -10.91 6.30 12.72
N GLU A 294 -11.17 5.04 13.10
CA GLU A 294 -10.68 3.88 12.36
C GLU A 294 -11.24 3.86 10.94
N ASP A 295 -12.56 3.98 10.81
CA ASP A 295 -13.26 3.97 9.53
C ASP A 295 -12.76 5.08 8.59
N TYR A 296 -12.58 6.29 9.11
CA TYR A 296 -11.98 7.39 8.34
C TYR A 296 -10.56 7.03 7.89
N SER A 297 -9.72 6.55 8.81
CA SER A 297 -8.31 6.22 8.50
C SER A 297 -8.17 5.09 7.47
N LEU A 298 -9.07 4.10 7.50
CA LEU A 298 -9.09 2.97 6.56
C LEU A 298 -9.55 3.40 5.15
N CYS A 299 -10.52 4.32 5.09
CA CYS A 299 -11.12 4.82 3.85
C CYS A 299 -10.14 5.71 3.06
N VAL A 300 -9.37 6.57 3.75
CA VAL A 300 -8.45 7.50 3.06
C VAL A 300 -7.29 6.75 2.40
N SER A 301 -7.31 6.72 1.07
CA SER A 301 -6.21 6.25 0.24
C SER A 301 -5.44 7.43 -0.33
N TYR A 302 -4.19 7.60 0.08
CA TYR A 302 -3.29 8.57 -0.54
C TYR A 302 -2.49 7.82 -1.60
N TYR A 303 -2.89 7.96 -2.87
CA TYR A 303 -2.11 7.53 -4.03
C TYR A 303 -1.52 8.76 -4.70
#